data_AF-A0A0R2SW02-F1
#
_entry.id   AF-A0A0R2SW02-F1
#
_cell.length_a   1.000
_cell.length_b   1.000
_cell.length_c   1.000
_cell.angle_alpha   90.00
_cell.angle_beta   90.00
_cell.angle_gamma   90.00
#
_symmetry.space_group_name_H-M   'P 1'
#
loop_
_entity.id
_entity.type
_entity.pdbx_description
1 polymer ?
#
loop_
_entity_poly.entity_id
_entity_poly.type
_entity_poly.pdbx_seq_one_letter_code
_entity_poly.pdbx_strand_id
1 'polypeptide(L)' 'MNAPFSKYLYIGFLLLGLYQAIFSKDYVQAAASLGIGLAFDPFNPEQKWNDRPTWQKAVLIIHLALVTAMFGFGVGLNDK' A
#
# COMPACT_ATOMS: atom_id res chain seq x y z
N MET A 1 18.63 -0.91 -1.20
CA MET A 1 17.86 -1.03 -2.46
C MET A 1 17.91 0.33 -3.12
N ASN A 2 18.22 0.44 -4.41
CA ASN A 2 18.24 1.76 -5.07
C ASN A 2 16.86 2.44 -4.92
N ALA A 3 16.82 3.63 -4.31
CA ALA A 3 15.61 4.42 -4.10
C ALA A 3 14.67 4.55 -5.33
N PRO A 4 15.17 4.73 -6.58
CA PRO A 4 14.28 4.77 -7.75
C PRO A 4 13.57 3.44 -8.02
N PHE A 5 14.18 2.29 -7.72
CA PHE A 5 13.58 0.97 -7.97
C PHE A 5 12.39 0.70 -7.04
N SER A 6 12.49 1.06 -5.76
CA SER A 6 11.38 0.94 -4.81
C SER A 6 10.17 1.75 -5.24
N LYS A 7 10.37 2.98 -5.72
CA LYS A 7 9.29 3.83 -6.23
C LYS A 7 8.53 3.19 -7.40
N TYR A 8 9.23 2.57 -8.36
CA TYR A 8 8.57 1.90 -9.48
C TYR A 8 7.74 0.69 -9.02
N LEU A 9 8.27 -0.10 -8.07
CA LEU A 9 7.53 -1.20 -7.47
C LEU A 9 6.31 -0.71 -6.70
N TYR A 10 6.44 0.35 -5.89
CA TYR A 10 5.32 0.97 -5.20
C TYR A 10 4.21 1.35 -6.18
N ILE A 11 4.55 2.06 -7.27
CA ILE A 11 3.56 2.50 -8.26
C ILE A 11 2.92 1.29 -8.95
N GLY A 12 3.70 0.28 -9.31
CA GLY A 12 3.19 -0.95 -9.94
C GLY A 12 2.18 -1.66 -9.06
N PHE A 13 2.51 -1.87 -7.78
CA PHE A 13 1.61 -2.51 -6.81
C PHE A 13 0.41 -1.63 -6.43
N LEU A 14 0.58 -0.31 -6.42
CA LEU A 14 -0.52 0.64 -6.23
C LEU A 14 -1.55 0.51 -7.35
N LEU A 15 -1.10 0.56 -8.61
CA LEU A 15 -1.96 0.41 -9.78
C LEU A 15 -2.61 -0.98 -9.83
N LEU A 16 -1.85 -2.03 -9.51
CA LEU A 16 -2.38 -3.40 -9.46
C LEU A 16 -3.46 -3.57 -8.39
N GLY A 17 -3.23 -3.05 -7.18
CA GLY A 17 -4.21 -3.10 -6.10
C GLY A 17 -5.48 -2.32 -6.44
N LEU A 18 -5.35 -1.13 -7.02
CA LEU A 18 -6.50 -0.36 -7.52
C LEU A 18 -7.26 -1.11 -8.62
N TYR A 19 -6.55 -1.74 -9.56
CA TYR A 19 -7.17 -2.56 -10.60
C TYR A 19 -7.97 -3.73 -10.00
N GLN A 20 -7.39 -4.46 -9.06
CA GLN A 20 -8.05 -5.57 -8.37
C GLN A 20 -9.29 -5.11 -7.58
N ALA A 21 -9.22 -3.96 -6.91
CA ALA A 21 -10.35 -3.42 -6.15
C ALA A 21 -11.50 -2.96 -7.06
N ILE A 22 -11.20 -2.29 -8.18
CA ILE A 22 -12.22 -1.66 -9.03
C ILE A 22 -12.81 -2.64 -10.05
N PHE A 23 -11.96 -3.40 -10.75
CA PHE A 23 -12.39 -4.27 -11.86
C PHE A 23 -12.69 -5.69 -11.38
N SER A 24 -11.80 -6.28 -10.58
CA SER A 24 -11.98 -7.65 -10.09
C SER A 24 -12.90 -7.72 -8.85
N LYS A 25 -13.10 -6.59 -8.15
CA LYS A 25 -13.78 -6.51 -6.85
C LYS A 25 -13.20 -7.47 -5.80
N ASP A 26 -11.94 -7.89 -5.98
CA ASP A 26 -11.22 -8.74 -5.03
C ASP A 26 -10.47 -7.83 -4.05
N TYR A 27 -11.17 -7.45 -2.98
CA TYR A 27 -10.64 -6.52 -1.99
C TYR A 27 -9.52 -7.11 -1.12
N VAL A 28 -9.52 -8.44 -0.93
CA VAL A 28 -8.46 -9.12 -0.15
C VAL A 28 -7.17 -9.13 -0.95
N GLN A 29 -7.24 -9.51 -2.22
CA GLN A 29 -6.07 -9.49 -3.11
C GLN A 29 -5.59 -8.06 -3.36
N ALA A 30 -6.53 -7.11 -3.56
CA ALA A 30 -6.19 -5.70 -3.68
C ALA A 30 -5.43 -5.20 -2.44
N ALA A 31 -5.85 -5.58 -1.24
CA ALA A 31 -5.22 -5.13 0.00
C ALA A 31 -3.83 -5.73 0.14
N ALA A 32 -3.65 -6.99 -0.24
CA ALA A 32 -2.34 -7.62 -0.30
C ALA A 32 -1.41 -6.87 -1.27
N SER A 33 -1.87 -6.54 -2.49
CA SER A 33 -1.08 -5.79 -3.47
C SER A 33 -0.72 -4.40 -2.96
N LEU A 34 -1.67 -3.63 -2.43
CA LEU A 34 -1.40 -2.29 -1.85
C LEU A 34 -0.45 -2.36 -0.64
N GLY A 35 -0.58 -3.39 0.20
CA GLY A 35 0.31 -3.63 1.34
C GLY A 35 1.74 -3.96 0.93
N ILE A 36 1.92 -4.78 -0.11
CA ILE A 36 3.23 -5.03 -0.72
C ILE A 36 3.81 -3.73 -1.26
N GLY A 37 3.00 -2.93 -1.97
CA GLY A 37 3.40 -1.61 -2.44
C GLY A 37 3.93 -0.73 -1.31
N LEU A 38 3.20 -0.62 -0.20
CA LEU A 38 3.61 0.14 0.99
C LEU A 38 4.97 -0.30 1.55
N ALA A 39 5.28 -1.61 1.53
CA ALA A 39 6.58 -2.12 1.95
C ALA A 39 7.73 -1.63 1.06
N PHE A 40 7.46 -1.34 -0.21
CA PHE A 40 8.38 -0.74 -1.17
C PHE A 40 8.37 0.79 -1.12
N ASP A 41 8.39 1.37 0.10
CA ASP A 41 8.41 2.82 0.40
C ASP A 41 8.63 3.76 -0.81
N PRO A 42 7.64 4.59 -1.19
CA PRO A 42 7.71 5.45 -2.38
C PRO A 42 8.69 6.62 -2.25
N PHE A 43 9.18 6.90 -1.04
CA PHE A 43 10.06 8.02 -0.75
C PHE A 43 11.52 7.57 -0.77
N ASN A 44 12.06 7.20 0.39
CA ASN A 44 13.43 6.77 0.55
C ASN A 44 13.49 5.65 1.60
N PRO A 45 13.68 4.39 1.18
CA PRO A 45 13.77 3.26 2.10
C PRO A 45 14.90 3.37 3.13
N GLU A 46 15.96 4.12 2.81
CA GLU A 46 17.14 4.27 3.68
C GLU A 46 16.96 5.39 4.71
N GLN A 47 15.94 6.23 4.56
CA GLN A 47 15.63 7.27 5.54
C GLN A 47 14.99 6.64 6.78
N LYS A 48 15.67 6.80 7.93
CA LYS A 48 15.15 6.38 9.24
C LYS A 48 13.82 7.06 9.51
N TRP A 49 12.92 6.35 10.20
CA TRP A 49 11.59 6.87 10.51
C TRP A 49 11.62 8.23 11.20
N ASN A 50 12.46 8.42 12.22
CA ASN A 50 12.52 9.66 12.98
C ASN A 50 12.90 10.89 12.13
N ASP A 51 13.78 10.68 11.15
CA ASP A 51 14.28 11.73 10.25
C ASP A 51 13.28 12.07 9.12
N ARG A 52 12.16 11.33 9.02
CA ARG A 52 11.13 11.61 8.02
C ARG A 52 10.30 12.83 8.42
N PRO A 53 10.04 13.75 7.48
CA PRO A 53 9.11 14.85 7.71
C PRO A 53 7.71 14.29 7.99
N THR A 54 6.95 15.02 8.81
CA THR A 54 5.62 14.58 9.30
C THR A 54 4.65 14.21 8.19
N TRP A 55 4.71 14.88 7.03
CA TRP A 55 3.83 14.59 5.91
C TRP A 55 4.10 13.20 5.27
N GLN A 56 5.36 12.76 5.19
CA GLN A 56 5.68 11.42 4.68
C GLN A 56 5.15 10.34 5.62
N LYS A 57 5.33 10.54 6.93
CA LYS A 57 4.78 9.66 7.97
C LYS A 57 3.26 9.59 7.85
N ALA A 58 2.60 10.74 7.69
CA ALA A 58 1.15 10.81 7.54
C ALA A 58 0.67 10.03 6.30
N VAL A 59 1.32 10.20 5.14
CA VAL A 59 0.99 9.44 3.92
C VAL A 59 1.12 7.93 4.14
N LEU A 60 2.22 7.48 4.74
CA LEU A 60 2.45 6.05 5.00
C LEU A 60 1.42 5.46 5.98
N ILE A 61 1.08 6.20 7.03
CA ILE A 61 0.05 5.79 8.01
C ILE A 61 -1.34 5.76 7.39
N ILE A 62 -1.70 6.78 6.61
CA ILE A 62 -3.00 6.83 5.91
C ILE A 62 -3.10 5.67 4.92
N HIS A 63 -2.04 5.41 4.15
CA HIS A 63 -2.02 4.29 3.23
C HIS A 63 -2.14 2.95 3.97
N LEU A 64 -1.42 2.77 5.08
CA LEU A 64 -1.57 1.59 5.93
C LEU A 64 -3.01 1.42 6.43
N ALA A 65 -3.63 2.50 6.92
CA ALA A 65 -5.01 2.49 7.38
C ALA A 65 -5.99 2.09 6.27
N LEU A 66 -5.78 2.60 5.04
CA LEU A 66 -6.56 2.21 3.86
C LEU A 66 -6.39 0.72 3.52
N VAL A 67 -5.16 0.19 3.58
CA VAL A 67 -4.88 -1.23 3.35
C VAL A 67 -5.60 -2.10 4.38
N THR A 68 -5.48 -1.77 5.67
CA THR A 68 -6.13 -2.52 6.75
C THR A 68 -7.65 -2.44 6.66
N ALA A 69 -8.20 -1.27 6.38
CA ALA A 69 -9.64 -1.09 6.19
C ALA A 69 -10.17 -1.91 5.01
N MET A 70 -9.46 -1.90 3.88
CA MET A 70 -9.85 -2.65 2.69
C MET A 70 -9.70 -4.17 2.89
N PHE A 71 -8.66 -4.61 3.61
CA PHE A 71 -8.50 -6.02 3.98
C PHE A 71 -9.66 -6.49 4.88
N GLY A 72 -9.94 -5.75 5.96
CA GLY A 72 -11.04 -6.08 6.88
C GLY A 72 -12.40 -6.09 6.17
N PHE A 73 -12.64 -5.12 5.29
CA PHE A 73 -13.83 -5.09 4.43
C PHE A 73 -13.92 -6.30 3.50
N GLY A 74 -12.82 -6.65 2.82
CA GLY A 74 -12.78 -7.81 1.93
C GLY A 74 -13.02 -9.13 2.66
N VAL A 75 -12.40 -9.33 3.82
CA VAL A 75 -12.63 -10.52 4.66
C VAL A 75 -14.08 -10.58 5.11
N GLY A 76 -14.64 -9.48 5.61
CA GLY A 76 -16.04 -9.44 6.06
C GLY A 76 -17.09 -9.64 4.95
N LEU A 77 -16.77 -9.29 3.69
CA LEU A 77 -17.63 -9.61 2.56
C LEU A 77 -17.57 -11.09 2.15
N ASN A 78 -16.42 -11.73 2.31
CA ASN A 78 -16.20 -13.13 1.94
C ASN A 78 -16.67 -14.13 3.02
N ASP A 79 -16.98 -13.66 4.22
CA ASP A 79 -17.48 -14.46 5.36
C ASP A 79 -19.02 -14.63 5.34
N LYS A 80 -19.68 -14.33 4.21
CA LYS A 80 -21.10 -14.56 3.97
C LYS A 80 -21.31 -15.73 3.02
#